data_AF-A0AAD5LS55-F1
#
_entry.id   AF-A0AAD5LS55-F1
#
_cell.length_a   1.000
_cell.length_b   1.000
_cell.length_c   1.000
_cell.angle_alpha   90.00
_cell.angle_beta   90.00
_cell.angle_gamma   90.00
#
_symmetry.space_group_name_H-M   'P 1'
#
loop_
_entity.id
_entity.type
_entity.pdbx_description
1 polymer ?
#
loop_
_entity_poly.entity_id
_entity_poly.type
_entity_poly.pdbx_seq_one_letter_code
_entity_poly.pdbx_strand_id
1 'polypeptide(L)'
;MPPLRMKDSDALGAAARVQSLLLSERKFLSFLDAIEDSLARRLRFHAAASPSGERSVLTDVAFVCFFQHARVLAYLHRVALAKVEPLSTADHPDPSAMATAICELLVATRFTYAQLQCQRDSIALALDERGRSDDGNVVEAVIVRGFLRDQKMNGRELVARLLDHLQELLETVELIFGAPDVADVCKATREFIASVEATAANEQMLMDLQCRFDWKATGTRIDLCGKRLLAHSDQVVTLSSDSSNSKSVVVSQEAMETAHRHLVHCLDDGHIIISTPAPEGKLRIESMVNLRQSVVFFESVPLAVSECLAVVLISEGSSVIVAIKDDSRDAMTAAIAQNVEQSVINREEALQGRSTSEFEIPPELIKSLPVSPPPSVAFASLHDDLLAGLFWLRDGVNPWTLVELVSVDDCYVLALAVTGWQKHRLVCCIDTTSEAVEISEQPRPETHGDDGGAWSLVVRGATTTSEGAIATIELLSSRRTRIDYWYDQVSKSLEAARVARQKRRRQEEQAARRAERERAKNKAAEDTQKEARTLDGS
;
A
#
# COMPACT_ATOMS: atom_id res chain seq x y z
N MET A 1 -4.04 -40.51 14.43
CA MET A 1 -3.01 -40.63 13.37
C MET A 1 -2.60 -42.09 13.27
N PRO A 2 -2.40 -42.65 12.06
CA PRO A 2 -1.80 -43.98 11.92
C PRO A 2 -0.31 -43.95 12.36
N PRO A 3 0.22 -45.03 12.94
CA PRO A 3 1.59 -45.07 13.44
C PRO A 3 2.61 -44.99 12.30
N LEU A 4 3.59 -44.10 12.45
CA LEU A 4 4.71 -43.90 11.54
C LEU A 4 5.58 -45.16 11.48
N ARG A 5 5.71 -45.79 10.31
CA ARG A 5 6.59 -46.96 10.11
C ARG A 5 7.97 -46.52 9.61
N MET A 6 8.97 -46.50 10.48
CA MET A 6 10.39 -46.42 10.11
C MET A 6 10.94 -47.82 9.80
N LYS A 7 11.95 -47.92 8.91
CA LYS A 7 12.68 -49.18 8.64
C LYS A 7 13.65 -49.48 9.80
N ASP A 8 13.78 -50.76 10.18
CA ASP A 8 14.54 -51.19 11.36
C ASP A 8 16.05 -50.83 11.34
N SER A 9 16.68 -50.66 10.17
CA SER A 9 18.09 -50.19 10.09
C SER A 9 18.27 -48.71 10.41
N ASP A 10 17.21 -47.90 10.26
CA ASP A 10 17.22 -46.48 10.60
C ASP A 10 16.92 -46.26 12.10
N ALA A 11 16.33 -47.25 12.78
CA ALA A 11 15.93 -47.18 14.18
C ALA A 11 17.12 -47.16 15.16
N LEU A 12 18.16 -47.97 14.91
CA LEU A 12 19.40 -47.95 15.72
C LEU A 12 20.17 -46.62 15.57
N GLY A 13 20.22 -46.08 14.35
CA GLY A 13 20.80 -44.76 14.10
C GLY A 13 19.98 -43.64 14.75
N ALA A 14 18.65 -43.73 14.71
CA ALA A 14 17.75 -42.79 15.38
C ALA A 14 17.90 -42.83 16.91
N ALA A 15 17.98 -44.02 17.51
CA ALA A 15 18.16 -44.19 18.96
C ALA A 15 19.47 -43.54 19.45
N ALA A 16 20.58 -43.73 18.73
CA ALA A 16 21.85 -43.09 19.06
C ALA A 16 21.77 -41.56 18.95
N ARG A 17 21.11 -41.03 17.92
CA ARG A 17 20.90 -39.58 17.76
C ARG A 17 19.99 -39.00 18.85
N VAL A 18 18.93 -39.71 19.24
CA VAL A 18 18.06 -39.34 20.37
C VAL A 18 18.85 -39.29 21.67
N GLN A 19 19.70 -40.28 21.95
CA GLN A 19 20.55 -40.24 23.15
C GLN A 19 21.52 -39.05 23.13
N SER A 20 22.07 -38.71 21.96
CA SER A 20 22.88 -37.49 21.79
C SER A 20 22.07 -36.22 22.07
N LEU A 21 20.83 -36.14 21.58
CA LEU A 21 19.92 -35.02 21.86
C LEU A 21 19.65 -34.90 23.36
N LEU A 22 19.30 -35.99 24.04
CA LEU A 22 19.05 -36.01 25.50
C LEU A 22 20.28 -35.57 26.30
N LEU A 23 21.47 -35.97 25.90
CA LEU A 23 22.71 -35.51 26.52
C LEU A 23 22.95 -34.02 26.30
N SER A 24 22.63 -33.49 25.12
CA SER A 24 22.68 -32.05 24.84
C SER A 24 21.71 -31.28 25.73
N GLU A 25 20.47 -31.73 25.81
CA GLU A 25 19.42 -31.14 26.65
C GLU A 25 19.79 -31.10 28.13
N ARG A 26 20.39 -32.17 28.67
CA ARG A 26 20.88 -32.19 30.07
C ARG A 26 21.99 -31.16 30.30
N LYS A 27 22.91 -30.99 29.35
CA LYS A 27 23.97 -29.97 29.44
C LYS A 27 23.37 -28.57 29.40
N PHE A 28 22.38 -28.35 28.54
CA PHE A 28 21.67 -27.08 28.45
C PHE A 28 20.91 -26.76 29.75
N LEU A 29 20.19 -27.73 30.31
CA LEU A 29 19.52 -27.58 31.62
C LEU A 29 20.51 -27.25 32.74
N SER A 30 21.65 -27.94 32.80
CA SER A 30 22.70 -27.63 33.79
C SER A 30 23.22 -26.20 33.64
N PHE A 31 23.27 -25.67 32.41
CA PHE A 31 23.66 -24.30 32.15
C PHE A 31 22.58 -23.30 32.59
N LEU A 32 21.30 -23.57 32.30
CA LEU A 32 20.19 -22.74 32.79
C LEU A 32 20.09 -22.74 34.33
N ASP A 33 20.30 -23.90 34.96
CA ASP A 33 20.34 -24.03 36.41
C ASP A 33 21.51 -23.22 36.99
N ALA A 34 22.67 -23.16 36.32
CA ALA A 34 23.77 -22.30 36.72
C ALA A 34 23.40 -20.81 36.67
N ILE A 35 22.64 -20.36 35.66
CA ILE A 35 22.14 -18.97 35.59
C ILE A 35 21.23 -18.67 36.80
N GLU A 36 20.28 -19.56 37.13
CA GLU A 36 19.36 -19.33 38.24
C GLU A 36 20.09 -19.40 39.60
N ASP A 37 20.90 -20.42 39.82
CA ASP A 37 21.50 -20.73 41.12
C ASP A 37 22.74 -19.88 41.42
N SER A 38 23.58 -19.67 40.41
CA SER A 38 24.88 -19.00 40.59
C SER A 38 24.84 -17.52 40.26
N LEU A 39 23.87 -17.04 39.48
CA LEU A 39 23.75 -15.63 39.13
C LEU A 39 22.48 -15.00 39.75
N ALA A 40 21.29 -15.44 39.34
CA ALA A 40 20.03 -14.80 39.71
C ALA A 40 19.76 -14.86 41.23
N ARG A 41 20.01 -16.01 41.88
CA ARG A 41 19.85 -16.18 43.33
C ARG A 41 20.79 -15.26 44.12
N ARG A 42 22.05 -15.14 43.71
CA ARG A 42 23.04 -14.28 44.38
C ARG A 42 22.69 -12.80 44.27
N LEU A 43 22.25 -12.36 43.08
CA LEU A 43 21.78 -10.99 42.88
C LEU A 43 20.54 -10.68 43.73
N ARG A 44 19.56 -11.58 43.80
CA ARG A 44 18.38 -11.43 44.67
C ARG A 44 18.73 -11.36 46.15
N PHE A 45 19.63 -12.23 46.60
CA PHE A 45 20.06 -12.22 48.00
C PHE A 45 20.78 -10.92 48.35
N HIS A 46 21.67 -10.44 47.47
CA HIS A 46 22.33 -9.15 47.66
C HIS A 46 21.33 -7.98 47.67
N ALA A 47 20.42 -7.93 46.71
CA ALA A 47 19.40 -6.88 46.62
C ALA A 47 18.52 -6.82 47.88
N ALA A 48 18.17 -7.96 48.46
CA ALA A 48 17.39 -8.03 49.70
C ALA A 48 18.21 -7.62 50.95
N ALA A 49 19.54 -7.73 50.90
CA ALA A 49 20.44 -7.40 51.98
C ALA A 49 20.96 -5.95 51.92
N SER A 50 20.91 -5.28 50.77
CA SER A 50 21.34 -3.88 50.63
C SER A 50 20.38 -2.92 51.37
N PRO A 51 20.92 -1.93 52.10
CA PRO A 51 20.10 -0.91 52.73
C PRO A 51 19.31 -0.11 51.69
N SER A 52 18.06 0.24 52.02
CA SER A 52 17.10 0.89 51.14
C SER A 52 17.65 2.23 50.60
N GLY A 53 18.12 2.25 49.36
CA GLY A 53 18.64 3.46 48.71
C GLY A 53 19.50 3.20 47.48
N GLU A 54 20.13 2.03 47.36
CA GLU A 54 20.94 1.66 46.20
C GLU A 54 20.07 1.08 45.08
N ARG A 55 20.25 1.58 43.84
CA ARG A 55 19.61 1.00 42.65
C ARG A 55 20.23 -0.38 42.38
N SER A 56 19.51 -1.43 42.75
CA SER A 56 19.87 -2.81 42.43
C SER A 56 19.69 -3.10 40.94
N VAL A 57 20.51 -3.98 40.39
CA VAL A 57 20.36 -4.56 39.04
C VAL A 57 18.98 -5.14 38.79
N LEU A 58 18.30 -5.62 39.83
CA LEU A 58 16.94 -6.15 39.69
C LEU A 58 15.87 -5.06 39.46
N THR A 59 16.25 -3.78 39.44
CA THR A 59 15.40 -2.69 38.95
C THR A 59 15.51 -2.48 37.44
N ASP A 60 16.53 -3.07 36.80
CA ASP A 60 16.66 -3.09 35.34
C ASP A 60 15.73 -4.16 34.75
N VAL A 61 14.81 -3.71 33.90
CA VAL A 61 13.83 -4.56 33.23
C VAL A 61 14.52 -5.64 32.39
N ALA A 62 15.65 -5.34 31.76
CA ALA A 62 16.36 -6.31 30.91
C ALA A 62 16.86 -7.51 31.73
N PHE A 63 17.41 -7.28 32.92
CA PHE A 63 17.87 -8.34 33.81
C PHE A 63 16.72 -9.20 34.35
N VAL A 64 15.63 -8.57 34.77
CA VAL A 64 14.45 -9.28 35.27
C VAL A 64 13.87 -10.18 34.18
N CYS A 65 13.71 -9.65 32.97
CA CYS A 65 13.25 -10.42 31.80
C CYS A 65 14.20 -11.58 31.49
N PHE A 66 15.51 -11.37 31.47
CA PHE A 66 16.49 -12.43 31.21
C PHE A 66 16.35 -13.61 32.19
N PHE A 67 16.30 -13.35 33.49
CA PHE A 67 16.14 -14.42 34.49
C PHE A 67 14.78 -15.10 34.40
N GLN A 68 13.71 -14.34 34.10
CA GLN A 68 12.40 -14.91 33.86
C GLN A 68 12.41 -15.88 32.67
N HIS A 69 13.01 -15.48 31.55
CA HIS A 69 13.14 -16.32 30.36
C HIS A 69 13.95 -17.57 30.64
N ALA A 70 15.14 -17.44 31.26
CA ALA A 70 16.00 -18.57 31.60
C ALA A 70 15.29 -19.59 32.50
N ARG A 71 14.54 -19.12 33.50
CA ARG A 71 13.76 -19.98 34.40
C ARG A 71 12.60 -20.68 33.71
N VAL A 72 11.86 -19.99 32.84
CA VAL A 72 10.76 -20.58 32.07
C VAL A 72 11.30 -21.65 31.11
N LEU A 73 12.40 -21.36 30.41
CA LEU A 73 13.08 -22.35 29.57
C LEU A 73 13.52 -23.56 30.38
N ALA A 74 14.15 -23.37 31.55
CA ALA A 74 14.60 -24.48 32.39
C ALA A 74 13.43 -25.38 32.82
N TYR A 75 12.29 -24.78 33.15
CA TYR A 75 11.08 -25.52 33.49
C TYR A 75 10.55 -26.32 32.29
N LEU A 76 10.35 -25.67 31.13
CA LEU A 76 9.78 -26.31 29.95
C LEU A 76 10.66 -27.44 29.41
N HIS A 77 11.97 -27.21 29.31
CA HIS A 77 12.93 -28.24 28.88
C HIS A 77 12.96 -29.42 29.85
N ARG A 78 12.87 -29.19 31.17
CA ARG A 78 12.81 -30.27 32.17
C ARG A 78 11.54 -31.10 32.05
N VAL A 79 10.38 -30.45 31.84
CA VAL A 79 9.11 -31.15 31.61
C VAL A 79 9.17 -32.00 30.34
N ALA A 80 9.72 -31.47 29.26
CA ALA A 80 9.89 -32.22 28.01
C ALA A 80 10.87 -33.39 28.18
N LEU A 81 12.02 -33.17 28.83
CA LEU A 81 13.00 -34.22 29.08
C LEU A 81 12.39 -35.38 29.90
N ALA A 82 11.61 -35.07 30.93
CA ALA A 82 10.90 -36.07 31.74
C ALA A 82 9.87 -36.89 30.93
N LYS A 83 9.33 -36.34 29.84
CA LYS A 83 8.45 -37.06 28.90
C LYS A 83 9.25 -37.91 27.89
N VAL A 84 10.36 -37.39 27.38
CA VAL A 84 11.14 -38.06 26.30
C VAL A 84 12.03 -39.17 26.84
N GLU A 85 12.65 -38.99 28.01
CA GLU A 85 13.58 -39.98 28.58
C GLU A 85 12.99 -41.40 28.71
N PRO A 86 11.78 -41.59 29.29
CA PRO A 86 11.18 -42.93 29.40
C PRO A 86 10.88 -43.57 28.04
N LEU A 87 10.65 -42.76 27.01
CA LEU A 87 10.37 -43.26 25.65
C LEU A 87 11.65 -43.73 24.95
N SER A 88 12.82 -43.30 25.41
CA SER A 88 14.13 -43.53 24.79
C SER A 88 14.86 -44.80 25.24
N THR A 89 14.20 -45.64 26.05
CA THR A 89 14.78 -46.87 26.58
C THR A 89 15.16 -47.84 25.47
N ALA A 90 16.31 -48.49 25.62
CA ALA A 90 16.91 -49.37 24.60
C ALA A 90 16.03 -50.56 24.22
N ASP A 91 15.15 -51.00 25.11
CA ASP A 91 14.34 -52.20 24.91
C ASP A 91 13.19 -51.95 23.90
N HIS A 92 12.56 -50.77 23.94
CA HIS A 92 11.43 -50.41 23.07
C HIS A 92 11.35 -48.89 22.83
N PRO A 93 12.19 -48.31 21.95
CA PRO A 93 12.07 -46.90 21.61
C PRO A 93 10.74 -46.61 20.88
N ASP A 94 10.07 -45.51 21.24
CA ASP A 94 8.92 -44.97 20.49
C ASP A 94 9.26 -43.60 19.86
N PRO A 95 9.84 -43.59 18.65
CA PRO A 95 10.21 -42.36 17.96
C PRO A 95 9.02 -41.42 17.69
N SER A 96 7.81 -41.97 17.53
CA SER A 96 6.61 -41.17 17.24
C SER A 96 6.18 -40.37 18.47
N ALA A 97 6.15 -41.03 19.64
CA ALA A 97 5.83 -40.37 20.89
C ALA A 97 6.91 -39.35 21.30
N MET A 98 8.19 -39.65 21.05
CA MET A 98 9.28 -38.70 21.26
C MET A 98 9.14 -37.46 20.38
N ALA A 99 8.89 -37.65 19.08
CA ALA A 99 8.71 -36.56 18.13
C ALA A 99 7.58 -35.62 18.61
N THR A 100 6.47 -36.20 19.06
CA THR A 100 5.33 -35.45 19.59
C THR A 100 5.72 -34.64 20.84
N ALA A 101 6.38 -35.26 21.82
CA ALA A 101 6.81 -34.57 23.04
C ALA A 101 7.81 -33.43 22.77
N ILE A 102 8.67 -33.58 21.76
CA ILE A 102 9.62 -32.54 21.34
C ILE A 102 8.91 -31.43 20.57
N CYS A 103 7.98 -31.75 19.67
CA CYS A 103 7.15 -30.74 19.01
C CYS A 103 6.34 -29.92 20.03
N GLU A 104 5.80 -30.56 21.08
CA GLU A 104 5.15 -29.86 22.20
C GLU A 104 6.11 -28.89 22.90
N LEU A 105 7.37 -29.29 23.12
CA LEU A 105 8.40 -28.42 23.68
C LEU A 105 8.64 -27.20 22.79
N LEU A 106 8.86 -27.40 21.48
CA LEU A 106 9.11 -26.30 20.52
C LEU A 106 7.96 -25.30 20.51
N VAL A 107 6.71 -25.80 20.48
CA VAL A 107 5.52 -24.95 20.55
C VAL A 107 5.42 -24.20 21.88
N ALA A 108 5.79 -24.83 22.99
CA ALA A 108 5.75 -24.21 24.32
C ALA A 108 6.86 -23.17 24.53
N THR A 109 8.05 -23.36 23.94
CA THR A 109 9.22 -22.49 24.15
C THR A 109 9.33 -21.35 23.14
N ARG A 110 8.73 -21.47 21.95
CA ARG A 110 8.89 -20.49 20.85
C ARG A 110 8.62 -19.04 21.25
N PHE A 111 7.62 -18.79 22.12
CA PHE A 111 7.33 -17.44 22.60
C PHE A 111 8.44 -16.88 23.48
N THR A 112 8.97 -17.70 24.38
CA THR A 112 10.06 -17.30 25.28
C THR A 112 11.34 -17.03 24.49
N TYR A 113 11.65 -17.88 23.50
CA TYR A 113 12.77 -17.65 22.60
C TYR A 113 12.59 -16.42 21.71
N ALA A 114 11.38 -16.17 21.20
CA ALA A 114 11.08 -14.96 20.45
C ALA A 114 11.32 -13.69 21.29
N GLN A 115 10.84 -13.67 22.54
CA GLN A 115 11.06 -12.54 23.46
C GLN A 115 12.55 -12.34 23.77
N LEU A 116 13.28 -13.43 24.04
CA LEU A 116 14.72 -13.38 24.28
C LEU A 116 15.48 -12.84 23.07
N GLN A 117 15.08 -13.26 21.87
CA GLN A 117 15.65 -12.82 20.60
C GLN A 117 15.44 -11.31 20.40
N CYS A 118 14.22 -10.79 20.60
CA CYS A 118 13.92 -9.36 20.51
C CYS A 118 14.69 -8.51 21.53
N GLN A 119 14.96 -9.08 22.72
CA GLN A 119 15.63 -8.39 23.82
C GLN A 119 17.15 -8.63 23.85
N ARG A 120 17.69 -9.39 22.89
CA ARG A 120 19.07 -9.91 22.93
C ARG A 120 20.10 -8.83 23.21
N ASP A 121 20.05 -7.74 22.44
CA ASP A 121 21.08 -6.70 22.50
C ASP A 121 20.94 -5.84 23.78
N SER A 122 19.71 -5.58 24.23
CA SER A 122 19.45 -4.88 25.49
C SER A 122 19.93 -5.69 26.70
N ILE A 123 19.64 -6.98 26.74
CA ILE A 123 20.10 -7.89 27.81
C ILE A 123 21.62 -8.02 27.79
N ALA A 124 22.21 -8.23 26.61
CA ALA A 124 23.65 -8.38 26.46
C ALA A 124 24.40 -7.10 26.91
N LEU A 125 23.91 -5.93 26.51
CA LEU A 125 24.46 -4.65 26.92
C LEU A 125 24.36 -4.45 28.43
N ALA A 126 23.20 -4.72 29.03
CA ALA A 126 23.00 -4.60 30.47
C ALA A 126 23.95 -5.52 31.28
N LEU A 127 24.13 -6.78 30.82
CA LEU A 127 25.09 -7.72 31.41
C LEU A 127 26.54 -7.23 31.31
N ASP A 128 26.93 -6.73 30.15
CA ASP A 128 28.29 -6.24 29.88
C ASP A 128 28.60 -4.95 30.66
N GLU A 129 27.71 -3.96 30.61
CA GLU A 129 27.86 -2.70 31.34
C GLU A 129 27.96 -2.96 32.83
N ARG A 130 27.12 -3.86 33.37
CA ARG A 130 27.18 -4.19 34.79
C ARG A 130 28.43 -4.99 35.16
N GLY A 131 28.87 -5.90 34.29
CA GLY A 131 30.11 -6.64 34.48
C GLY A 131 31.35 -5.73 34.47
N ARG A 132 31.31 -4.62 33.72
CA ARG A 132 32.40 -3.63 33.60
C ARG A 132 32.31 -2.46 34.58
N SER A 133 31.14 -2.21 35.16
CA SER A 133 30.93 -1.04 36.03
C SER A 133 31.84 -1.06 37.25
N ASP A 134 32.57 0.04 37.44
CA ASP A 134 33.32 0.35 38.66
C ASP A 134 32.51 1.34 39.56
N ASP A 135 31.28 1.68 39.16
CA ASP A 135 30.43 2.68 39.81
C ASP A 135 29.62 2.06 40.96
N GLY A 136 30.13 2.18 42.18
CA GLY A 136 29.38 2.20 43.44
C GLY A 136 28.75 0.88 43.93
N ASN A 137 28.22 0.01 43.06
CA ASN A 137 27.62 -1.28 43.42
C ASN A 137 28.57 -2.44 43.11
N VAL A 138 29.76 -2.36 43.71
CA VAL A 138 30.90 -3.27 43.49
C VAL A 138 30.49 -4.74 43.59
N VAL A 139 29.58 -5.08 44.50
CA VAL A 139 29.20 -6.48 44.74
C VAL A 139 28.38 -7.08 43.60
N GLU A 140 27.39 -6.36 43.07
CA GLU A 140 26.58 -6.86 41.93
C GLU A 140 27.44 -6.99 40.67
N ALA A 141 28.31 -6.01 40.41
CA ALA A 141 29.28 -6.08 39.32
C ALA A 141 30.23 -7.27 39.48
N VAL A 142 30.73 -7.54 40.70
CA VAL A 142 31.56 -8.71 41.00
C VAL A 142 30.81 -10.03 40.83
N ILE A 143 29.53 -10.09 41.20
CA ILE A 143 28.69 -11.29 40.98
C ILE A 143 28.56 -11.57 39.48
N VAL A 144 28.16 -10.57 38.69
CA VAL A 144 27.99 -10.70 37.22
C VAL A 144 29.31 -11.05 36.55
N ARG A 145 30.38 -10.28 36.82
CA ARG A 145 31.73 -10.51 36.26
C ARG A 145 32.29 -11.87 36.66
N GLY A 146 32.07 -12.28 37.91
CA GLY A 146 32.48 -13.59 38.42
C GLY A 146 31.81 -14.71 37.65
N PHE A 147 30.48 -14.65 37.51
CA PHE A 147 29.72 -15.65 36.75
C PHE A 147 30.16 -15.72 35.28
N LEU A 148 30.25 -14.58 34.60
CA LEU A 148 30.68 -14.49 33.19
C LEU A 148 32.09 -15.07 32.99
N ARG A 149 33.02 -14.76 33.89
CA ARG A 149 34.37 -15.33 33.90
C ARG A 149 34.38 -16.84 34.11
N ASP A 150 33.59 -17.34 35.07
CA ASP A 150 33.51 -18.77 35.39
C ASP A 150 32.92 -19.56 34.21
N GLN A 151 31.96 -18.97 33.51
CA GLN A 151 31.39 -19.52 32.27
C GLN A 151 32.27 -19.29 31.03
N LYS A 152 33.34 -18.50 31.14
CA LYS A 152 34.25 -18.11 30.04
C LYS A 152 33.52 -17.44 28.87
N MET A 153 32.60 -16.54 29.17
CA MET A 153 31.80 -15.83 28.17
C MET A 153 31.52 -14.38 28.59
N ASN A 154 31.23 -13.50 27.64
CA ASN A 154 30.68 -12.17 27.88
C ASN A 154 29.13 -12.17 27.87
N GLY A 155 28.49 -11.02 28.12
CA GLY A 155 27.03 -10.91 28.15
C GLY A 155 26.38 -11.28 26.82
N ARG A 156 26.98 -10.89 25.70
CA ARG A 156 26.49 -11.24 24.35
C ARG A 156 26.56 -12.74 24.08
N GLU A 157 27.67 -13.37 24.42
CA GLU A 157 27.87 -14.82 24.30
C GLU A 157 26.94 -15.62 25.22
N LEU A 158 26.66 -15.10 26.43
CA LEU A 158 25.71 -15.71 27.35
C LEU A 158 24.31 -15.78 26.73
N VAL A 159 23.82 -14.68 26.17
CA VAL A 159 22.49 -14.64 25.53
C VAL A 159 22.48 -15.43 24.22
N ALA A 160 23.53 -15.30 23.39
CA ALA A 160 23.68 -16.04 22.14
C ALA A 160 23.59 -17.54 22.38
N ARG A 161 24.25 -18.08 23.42
CA ARG A 161 24.20 -19.51 23.75
C ARG A 161 22.79 -20.05 23.99
N LEU A 162 21.88 -19.25 24.56
CA LEU A 162 20.48 -19.69 24.73
C LEU A 162 19.77 -19.77 23.37
N LEU A 163 20.01 -18.81 22.49
CA LEU A 163 19.39 -18.72 21.17
C LEU A 163 19.96 -19.79 20.21
N ASP A 164 21.28 -20.00 20.25
CA ASP A 164 21.98 -21.03 19.49
C ASP A 164 21.46 -22.43 19.84
N HIS A 165 21.16 -22.68 21.12
CA HIS A 165 20.55 -23.95 21.56
C HIS A 165 19.21 -24.23 20.85
N LEU A 166 18.36 -23.21 20.64
CA LEU A 166 17.11 -23.42 19.92
C LEU A 166 17.38 -23.82 18.46
N GLN A 167 18.31 -23.15 17.79
CA GLN A 167 18.63 -23.45 16.41
C GLN A 167 19.21 -24.87 16.26
N GLU A 168 20.14 -25.24 17.15
CA GLU A 168 20.68 -26.60 17.23
C GLU A 168 19.58 -27.63 17.50
N LEU A 169 18.63 -27.33 18.38
CA LEU A 169 17.50 -28.18 18.68
C LEU A 169 16.60 -28.37 17.44
N LEU A 170 16.23 -27.29 16.75
CA LEU A 170 15.39 -27.36 15.55
C LEU A 170 16.03 -28.22 14.46
N GLU A 171 17.32 -28.01 14.18
CA GLU A 171 18.08 -28.78 13.18
C GLU A 171 18.22 -30.25 13.57
N THR A 172 18.53 -30.51 14.84
CA THR A 172 18.68 -31.88 15.36
C THR A 172 17.35 -32.64 15.30
N VAL A 173 16.24 -31.98 15.61
CA VAL A 173 14.91 -32.58 15.61
C VAL A 173 14.44 -32.89 14.19
N GLU A 174 14.65 -31.98 13.24
CA GLU A 174 14.38 -32.25 11.81
C GLU A 174 15.21 -33.43 11.31
N LEU A 175 16.50 -33.48 11.67
CA LEU A 175 17.41 -34.56 11.26
C LEU A 175 17.04 -35.92 11.87
N ILE A 176 16.60 -35.95 13.13
CA ILE A 176 16.28 -37.20 13.83
C ILE A 176 14.97 -37.79 13.34
N PHE A 177 13.91 -36.98 13.25
CA PHE A 177 12.56 -37.49 13.03
C PHE A 177 12.14 -37.41 11.57
N GLY A 178 12.61 -36.42 10.79
CA GLY A 178 12.41 -36.32 9.34
C GLY A 178 10.96 -36.38 8.83
N ALA A 179 9.97 -36.39 9.72
CA ALA A 179 8.56 -36.52 9.40
C ALA A 179 8.00 -35.16 8.97
N PRO A 180 7.08 -35.10 7.98
CA PRO A 180 6.50 -33.84 7.50
C PRO A 180 5.92 -32.98 8.64
N ASP A 181 5.18 -33.60 9.56
CA ASP A 181 4.57 -32.91 10.70
C ASP A 181 5.60 -32.24 11.63
N VAL A 182 6.78 -32.86 11.79
CA VAL A 182 7.88 -32.30 12.61
C VAL A 182 8.53 -31.13 11.89
N ALA A 183 8.78 -31.27 10.59
CA ALA A 183 9.33 -30.20 9.75
C ALA A 183 8.39 -28.97 9.73
N ASP A 184 7.08 -29.20 9.66
CA ASP A 184 6.07 -28.14 9.73
C ASP A 184 6.10 -27.40 11.07
N VAL A 185 6.26 -28.11 12.19
CA VAL A 185 6.40 -27.48 13.53
C VAL A 185 7.68 -26.67 13.63
N CYS A 186 8.81 -27.19 13.13
CA CYS A 186 10.08 -26.47 13.13
C CYS A 186 10.01 -25.22 12.24
N LYS A 187 9.44 -25.32 11.04
CA LYS A 187 9.18 -24.18 10.16
C LYS A 187 8.28 -23.14 10.83
N ALA A 188 7.14 -23.55 11.37
CA ALA A 188 6.19 -22.67 12.06
C ALA A 188 6.81 -22.00 13.30
N THR A 189 7.76 -22.66 13.97
CA THR A 189 8.51 -22.10 15.10
C THR A 189 9.45 -20.98 14.62
N ARG A 190 10.20 -21.20 13.54
CA ARG A 190 11.07 -20.16 12.93
C ARG A 190 10.26 -18.97 12.43
N GLU A 191 9.17 -19.23 11.70
CA GLU A 191 8.27 -18.19 11.18
C GLU A 191 7.63 -17.37 12.31
N PHE A 192 7.24 -18.03 13.41
CA PHE A 192 6.71 -17.34 14.59
C PHE A 192 7.74 -16.40 15.21
N ILE A 193 8.98 -16.86 15.42
CA ILE A 193 10.05 -16.02 15.99
C ILE A 193 10.34 -14.83 15.09
N ALA A 194 10.51 -15.06 13.78
CA ALA A 194 10.73 -14.00 12.80
C ALA A 194 9.57 -12.98 12.77
N SER A 195 8.32 -13.43 12.92
CA SER A 195 7.16 -12.55 13.00
C SER A 195 7.18 -11.66 14.25
N VAL A 196 7.58 -12.20 15.41
CA VAL A 196 7.69 -11.43 16.66
C VAL A 196 8.85 -10.43 16.57
N GLU A 197 10.00 -10.82 15.99
CA GLU A 197 11.12 -9.91 15.71
C GLU A 197 10.69 -8.75 14.82
N ALA A 198 10.01 -9.04 13.71
CA ALA A 198 9.50 -8.01 12.81
C ALA A 198 8.51 -7.07 13.51
N THR A 199 7.67 -7.58 14.41
CA THR A 199 6.74 -6.78 15.20
C THR A 199 7.47 -5.87 16.18
N ALA A 200 8.43 -6.40 16.94
CA ALA A 200 9.23 -5.61 17.88
C ALA A 200 10.06 -4.52 17.17
N ALA A 201 10.64 -4.84 16.01
CA ALA A 201 11.36 -3.87 15.19
C ALA A 201 10.43 -2.75 14.69
N ASN A 202 9.20 -3.09 14.29
CA ASN A 202 8.19 -2.12 13.88
C ASN A 202 7.76 -1.21 15.05
N GLU A 203 7.53 -1.78 16.22
CA GLU A 203 7.21 -1.03 17.45
C GLU A 203 8.31 -0.05 17.80
N GLN A 204 9.58 -0.48 17.74
CA GLN A 204 10.72 0.41 17.98
C GLN A 204 10.76 1.57 16.99
N MET A 205 10.54 1.31 15.69
CA MET A 205 10.45 2.37 14.68
C MET A 205 9.32 3.36 14.98
N LEU A 206 8.16 2.87 15.42
CA LEU A 206 7.03 3.73 15.79
C LEU A 206 7.31 4.55 17.05
N MET A 207 7.98 3.99 18.05
CA MET A 207 8.43 4.73 19.25
C MET A 207 9.40 5.85 18.86
N ASP A 208 10.37 5.55 18.00
CA ASP A 208 11.33 6.52 17.49
C ASP A 208 10.62 7.64 16.71
N LEU A 209 9.68 7.29 15.84
CA LEU A 209 8.85 8.25 15.10
C LEU A 209 8.01 9.12 16.04
N GLN A 210 7.32 8.52 17.03
CA GLN A 210 6.52 9.25 18.01
C GLN A 210 7.36 10.31 18.75
N CYS A 211 8.62 9.97 19.07
CA CYS A 211 9.57 10.86 19.74
C CYS A 211 10.13 11.95 18.80
N ARG A 212 10.25 11.67 17.50
CA ARG A 212 10.80 12.59 16.51
C ARG A 212 9.78 13.58 15.97
N PHE A 213 8.51 13.21 15.87
CA PHE A 213 7.46 14.11 15.39
C PHE A 213 7.27 15.34 16.30
N ASP A 214 7.25 16.52 15.68
CA ASP A 214 6.82 17.76 16.32
C ASP A 214 5.30 17.89 16.23
N TRP A 215 4.62 17.28 17.20
CA TRP A 215 3.15 17.29 17.30
C TRP A 215 2.54 18.66 17.60
N LYS A 216 3.36 19.69 17.90
CA LYS A 216 2.83 21.04 18.19
C LYS A 216 2.26 21.72 16.95
N ALA A 217 2.77 21.38 15.77
CA ALA A 217 2.37 22.03 14.51
C ALA A 217 0.97 21.60 14.02
N THR A 218 0.54 20.38 14.33
CA THR A 218 -0.67 19.78 13.73
C THR A 218 -1.95 20.01 14.52
N GLY A 219 -1.87 20.44 15.78
CA GLY A 219 -3.03 20.57 16.68
C GLY A 219 -3.66 19.24 17.12
N THR A 220 -3.47 18.15 16.35
CA THR A 220 -3.87 16.79 16.66
C THR A 220 -2.66 15.88 16.81
N ARG A 221 -2.55 15.23 17.99
CA ARG A 221 -1.57 14.18 18.24
C ARG A 221 -2.20 12.83 17.97
N ILE A 222 -1.53 12.03 17.14
CA ILE A 222 -1.84 10.61 16.99
C ILE A 222 -0.97 9.83 17.98
N ASP A 223 -1.60 8.89 18.69
CA ASP A 223 -0.89 7.86 19.41
C ASP A 223 -0.51 6.74 18.44
N LEU A 224 0.80 6.53 18.24
CA LEU A 224 1.32 5.43 17.42
C LEU A 224 1.35 4.09 18.19
N CYS A 225 1.02 4.08 19.48
CA CYS A 225 0.91 2.85 20.25
C CYS A 225 -0.18 1.93 19.69
N GLY A 226 0.16 0.66 19.45
CA GLY A 226 -0.76 -0.33 18.90
C GLY A 226 -1.03 -0.22 17.40
N LYS A 227 -0.33 0.70 16.71
CA LYS A 227 -0.34 0.76 15.24
C LYS A 227 0.81 -0.06 14.66
N ARG A 228 0.78 -0.27 13.35
CA ARG A 228 1.88 -0.86 12.58
C ARG A 228 2.26 0.05 11.43
N LEU A 229 3.56 0.29 11.26
CA LEU A 229 4.10 0.96 10.08
C LEU A 229 4.11 -0.03 8.92
N LEU A 230 3.30 0.20 7.88
CA LEU A 230 3.23 -0.67 6.70
C LEU A 230 4.36 -0.36 5.72
N ALA A 231 4.63 0.93 5.50
CA ALA A 231 5.68 1.41 4.62
C ALA A 231 6.17 2.79 5.04
N HIS A 232 7.43 3.09 4.74
CA HIS A 232 7.98 4.43 4.85
C HIS A 232 8.92 4.73 3.68
N SER A 233 9.02 6.00 3.30
CA SER A 233 9.96 6.49 2.30
C SER A 233 10.56 7.81 2.76
N ASP A 234 11.85 8.02 2.50
CA ASP A 234 12.57 9.26 2.78
C ASP A 234 12.79 10.13 1.53
N GLN A 235 12.44 9.61 0.34
CA GLN A 235 12.59 10.29 -0.95
C GLN A 235 11.26 10.41 -1.68
N VAL A 236 10.28 11.00 -1.00
CA VAL A 236 8.99 11.31 -1.60
C VAL A 236 8.97 12.73 -2.12
N VAL A 237 8.49 12.88 -3.35
CA VAL A 237 8.18 14.17 -3.94
C VAL A 237 6.67 14.28 -4.06
N THR A 238 6.12 15.39 -3.56
CA THR A 238 4.68 15.66 -3.64
C THR A 238 4.40 16.85 -4.53
N LEU A 239 3.50 16.68 -5.51
CA LEU A 239 2.94 17.77 -6.31
C LEU A 239 1.45 17.88 -5.99
N SER A 240 1.00 19.04 -5.50
CA SER A 240 -0.39 19.27 -5.12
C SER A 240 -1.05 20.26 -6.06
N SER A 241 -2.30 20.01 -6.45
CA SER A 241 -3.15 21.05 -7.03
C SER A 241 -3.72 21.89 -5.90
N ASP A 242 -3.31 23.14 -5.83
CA ASP A 242 -3.78 24.04 -4.78
C ASP A 242 -5.14 24.63 -5.18
N SER A 243 -6.14 24.49 -4.30
CA SER A 243 -7.52 24.95 -4.57
C SER A 243 -7.64 26.46 -4.81
N SER A 244 -6.62 27.22 -4.41
CA SER A 244 -6.52 28.68 -4.54
C SER A 244 -6.04 29.15 -5.92
N ASN A 245 -5.38 28.29 -6.71
CA ASN A 245 -4.65 28.71 -7.91
C ASN A 245 -5.26 28.21 -9.23
N SER A 246 -6.37 27.48 -9.23
CA SER A 246 -7.01 26.89 -10.43
C SER A 246 -6.08 26.04 -11.32
N LYS A 247 -4.85 25.78 -10.85
CA LYS A 247 -3.83 25.01 -11.56
C LYS A 247 -4.06 23.54 -11.24
N SER A 248 -4.30 22.77 -12.30
CA SER A 248 -4.34 21.32 -12.26
C SER A 248 -2.98 20.77 -11.86
N VAL A 249 -2.94 19.52 -11.40
CA VAL A 249 -1.64 18.88 -11.17
C VAL A 249 -0.98 18.65 -12.52
N VAL A 250 0.20 19.23 -12.68
CA VAL A 250 1.02 19.15 -13.87
C VAL A 250 2.26 18.36 -13.52
N VAL A 251 2.53 17.28 -14.25
CA VAL A 251 3.76 16.50 -14.09
C VAL A 251 4.75 16.92 -15.16
N SER A 252 5.88 17.49 -14.71
CA SER A 252 7.07 17.67 -15.54
C SER A 252 8.30 17.21 -14.78
N GLN A 253 9.34 16.81 -15.50
CA GLN A 253 10.62 16.42 -14.91
C GLN A 253 11.21 17.55 -14.05
N GLU A 254 11.16 18.78 -14.55
CA GLU A 254 11.63 19.97 -13.83
C GLU A 254 10.83 20.20 -12.54
N ALA A 255 9.50 20.02 -12.55
CA ALA A 255 8.68 20.12 -11.35
C ALA A 255 9.06 19.05 -10.31
N MET A 256 9.39 17.84 -10.77
CA MET A 256 9.78 16.72 -9.92
C MET A 256 11.19 16.83 -9.35
N GLU A 257 12.08 17.56 -10.01
CA GLU A 257 13.44 17.85 -9.54
C GLU A 257 13.48 19.04 -8.56
N THR A 258 12.58 20.01 -8.74
CA THR A 258 12.50 21.22 -7.92
C THR A 258 11.60 21.08 -6.69
N ALA A 259 10.72 20.08 -6.68
CA ALA A 259 9.78 19.88 -5.59
C ALA A 259 10.46 19.41 -4.28
N HIS A 260 9.84 19.78 -3.17
CA HIS A 260 10.36 19.49 -1.84
C HIS A 260 10.37 17.98 -1.57
N ARG A 261 11.45 17.54 -0.91
CA ARG A 261 11.57 16.16 -0.43
C ARG A 261 10.83 16.02 0.89
N HIS A 262 9.93 15.07 0.94
CA HIS A 262 9.14 14.70 2.09
C HIS A 262 9.48 13.29 2.54
N LEU A 263 9.27 13.04 3.83
CA LEU A 263 9.19 11.70 4.39
C LEU A 263 7.72 11.33 4.49
N VAL A 264 7.39 10.14 4.01
CA VAL A 264 6.03 9.62 4.09
C VAL A 264 6.02 8.34 4.91
N HIS A 265 5.06 8.25 5.83
CA HIS A 265 4.83 7.09 6.66
C HIS A 265 3.38 6.64 6.47
N CYS A 266 3.19 5.37 6.10
CA CYS A 266 1.88 4.76 5.89
C CYS A 266 1.60 3.75 7.01
N LEU A 267 0.54 4.00 7.78
CA LEU A 267 0.14 3.18 8.92
C LEU A 267 -0.96 2.20 8.54
N ASP A 268 -1.07 1.12 9.31
CA ASP A 268 -2.05 0.04 9.15
C ASP A 268 -3.49 0.42 9.50
N ASP A 269 -3.73 1.61 10.03
CA ASP A 269 -5.06 2.13 10.33
C ASP A 269 -5.54 3.15 9.28
N GLY A 270 -4.79 3.32 8.19
CA GLY A 270 -5.12 4.21 7.07
C GLY A 270 -4.43 5.58 7.13
N HIS A 271 -3.73 5.93 8.20
CA HIS A 271 -3.05 7.22 8.26
C HIS A 271 -1.82 7.26 7.36
N ILE A 272 -1.76 8.27 6.49
CA ILE A 272 -0.56 8.73 5.80
C ILE A 272 -0.09 10.00 6.49
N ILE A 273 1.16 9.99 6.95
CA ILE A 273 1.82 11.14 7.56
C ILE A 273 2.90 11.64 6.60
N ILE A 274 2.79 12.89 6.16
CA ILE A 274 3.77 13.56 5.32
C ILE A 274 4.52 14.55 6.20
N SER A 275 5.84 14.44 6.25
CA SER A 275 6.70 15.24 7.12
C SER A 275 7.96 15.72 6.42
N THR A 276 8.61 16.73 7.00
CA THR A 276 9.90 17.26 6.56
C THR A 276 10.91 17.21 7.71
N PRO A 277 12.22 17.05 7.41
CA PRO A 277 13.25 17.16 8.43
C PRO A 277 13.24 18.56 9.05
N ALA A 278 13.20 18.61 10.38
CA ALA A 278 13.38 19.81 11.17
C ALA A 278 14.74 19.78 11.90
N PRO A 279 15.21 20.90 12.47
CA PRO A 279 16.42 20.92 13.30
C PRO A 279 16.38 19.88 14.43
N GLU A 280 17.55 19.50 14.95
CA GLU A 280 17.69 18.57 16.09
C GLU A 280 17.15 17.15 15.83
N GLY A 281 17.02 16.75 14.57
CA GLY A 281 16.56 15.41 14.19
C GLY A 281 15.05 15.19 14.35
N LYS A 282 14.29 16.27 14.61
CA LYS A 282 12.83 16.26 14.65
C LYS A 282 12.23 16.18 13.24
N LEU A 283 10.97 15.77 13.18
CA LEU A 283 10.16 15.71 11.96
C LEU A 283 8.99 16.66 12.11
N ARG A 284 8.90 17.67 11.24
CA ARG A 284 7.73 18.54 11.18
C ARG A 284 6.68 17.87 10.32
N ILE A 285 5.50 17.63 10.89
CA ILE A 285 4.38 17.08 10.12
C ILE A 285 3.78 18.23 9.30
N GLU A 286 3.77 18.07 7.98
CA GLU A 286 3.18 19.02 7.03
C GLU A 286 1.71 18.68 6.76
N SER A 287 1.41 17.38 6.64
CA SER A 287 0.07 16.91 6.34
C SER A 287 -0.17 15.51 6.91
N MET A 288 -1.43 15.23 7.21
CA MET A 288 -1.87 13.95 7.75
C MET A 288 -3.26 13.64 7.21
N VAL A 289 -3.41 12.49 6.57
CA VAL A 289 -4.68 12.06 5.95
C VAL A 289 -4.99 10.64 6.39
N ASN A 290 -6.23 10.38 6.79
CA ASN A 290 -6.70 9.02 7.03
C ASN A 290 -7.45 8.51 5.79
N LEU A 291 -6.84 7.60 5.04
CA LEU A 291 -7.41 7.04 3.82
C LEU A 291 -8.64 6.16 4.07
N ARG A 292 -8.78 5.60 5.27
CA ARG A 292 -9.95 4.77 5.61
C ARG A 292 -11.15 5.58 6.04
N GLN A 293 -10.95 6.82 6.46
CA GLN A 293 -11.98 7.74 6.95
C GLN A 293 -12.20 8.95 6.03
N SER A 294 -11.58 8.95 4.85
CA SER A 294 -11.75 9.98 3.84
C SER A 294 -12.13 9.36 2.50
N VAL A 295 -12.97 10.06 1.72
CA VAL A 295 -13.22 9.69 0.33
C VAL A 295 -12.00 10.09 -0.49
N VAL A 296 -11.12 9.12 -0.72
CA VAL A 296 -9.92 9.30 -1.54
C VAL A 296 -9.94 8.26 -2.65
N PHE A 297 -9.70 8.70 -3.88
CA PHE A 297 -9.46 7.82 -5.02
C PHE A 297 -7.97 7.71 -5.27
N PHE A 298 -7.56 6.52 -5.70
CA PHE A 298 -6.18 6.15 -5.93
C PHE A 298 -6.00 5.78 -7.40
N GLU A 299 -5.00 6.37 -8.04
CA GLU A 299 -4.65 6.06 -9.43
C GLU A 299 -3.13 5.97 -9.59
N SER A 300 -2.65 4.95 -10.30
CA SER A 300 -1.24 4.85 -10.70
C SER A 300 -0.89 5.87 -11.79
N VAL A 301 0.26 6.53 -11.70
CA VAL A 301 0.77 7.39 -12.77
C VAL A 301 1.56 6.54 -13.78
N PRO A 302 1.18 6.51 -15.07
CA PRO A 302 1.95 5.78 -16.08
C PRO A 302 3.38 6.30 -16.20
N LEU A 303 4.34 5.43 -16.53
CA LEU A 303 5.75 5.81 -16.68
C LEU A 303 5.99 6.84 -17.80
N ALA A 304 5.12 6.86 -18.81
CA ALA A 304 5.15 7.88 -19.87
C ALA A 304 4.77 9.30 -19.37
N VAL A 305 4.17 9.39 -18.17
CA VAL A 305 3.83 10.64 -17.49
C VAL A 305 4.89 11.01 -16.46
N SER A 306 5.41 10.03 -15.72
CA SER A 306 6.42 10.21 -14.68
C SER A 306 7.51 9.16 -14.82
N GLU A 307 8.78 9.57 -14.94
CA GLU A 307 9.94 8.66 -15.04
C GLU A 307 10.16 7.81 -13.78
N CYS A 308 9.46 8.11 -12.68
CA CYS A 308 9.45 7.33 -11.46
C CYS A 308 8.03 6.86 -11.13
N LEU A 309 7.94 5.77 -10.38
CA LEU A 309 6.65 5.28 -9.89
C LEU A 309 6.02 6.34 -9.00
N ALA A 310 4.83 6.76 -9.41
CA ALA A 310 4.04 7.76 -8.72
C ALA A 310 2.59 7.33 -8.69
N VAL A 311 1.89 7.85 -7.70
CA VAL A 311 0.46 7.62 -7.49
C VAL A 311 -0.24 8.95 -7.31
N VAL A 312 -1.51 9.03 -7.69
CA VAL A 312 -2.36 10.18 -7.42
C VAL A 312 -3.37 9.80 -6.34
N LEU A 313 -3.47 10.66 -5.34
CA LEU A 313 -4.51 10.66 -4.32
C LEU A 313 -5.47 11.81 -4.63
N ILE A 314 -6.71 11.47 -4.96
CA ILE A 314 -7.76 12.44 -5.33
C ILE A 314 -8.75 12.51 -4.16
N SER A 315 -8.67 13.57 -3.38
CA SER A 315 -9.61 13.88 -2.29
C SER A 315 -10.74 14.78 -2.78
N GLU A 316 -11.64 15.20 -1.89
CA GLU A 316 -12.83 16.00 -2.23
C GLU A 316 -12.50 17.29 -3.00
N GLY A 317 -11.54 18.06 -2.49
CA GLY A 317 -11.17 19.36 -3.05
C GLY A 317 -9.72 19.53 -3.48
N SER A 318 -8.90 18.48 -3.36
CA SER A 318 -7.49 18.50 -3.75
C SER A 318 -7.03 17.16 -4.35
N SER A 319 -6.07 17.21 -5.26
CA SER A 319 -5.37 16.07 -5.83
C SER A 319 -3.89 16.22 -5.53
N VAL A 320 -3.25 15.16 -5.06
CA VAL A 320 -1.83 15.12 -4.74
C VAL A 320 -1.18 13.96 -5.48
N ILE A 321 -0.13 14.25 -6.24
CA ILE A 321 0.75 13.23 -6.79
C ILE A 321 1.85 12.96 -5.77
N VAL A 322 2.04 11.69 -5.46
CA VAL A 322 3.06 11.18 -4.55
C VAL A 322 4.00 10.32 -5.39
N ALA A 323 5.22 10.80 -5.58
CA ALA A 323 6.23 10.10 -6.36
C ALA A 323 7.36 9.63 -5.47
N ILE A 324 7.71 8.34 -5.58
CA ILE A 324 8.63 7.67 -4.66
C ILE A 324 9.89 7.28 -5.45
N LYS A 325 11.04 7.83 -5.04
CA LYS A 325 12.30 7.70 -5.77
C LYS A 325 13.25 6.63 -5.21
N ASP A 326 12.88 5.98 -4.11
CA ASP A 326 13.68 4.95 -3.46
C ASP A 326 13.12 3.52 -3.70
N ASP A 327 13.81 2.53 -3.13
CA ASP A 327 13.46 1.11 -3.25
C ASP A 327 12.16 0.74 -2.50
N SER A 328 11.60 1.65 -1.70
CA SER A 328 10.35 1.43 -0.96
C SER A 328 9.10 1.66 -1.80
N ARG A 329 9.25 2.15 -3.04
CA ARG A 329 8.16 2.53 -3.95
C ARG A 329 7.04 1.51 -4.09
N ASP A 330 7.36 0.23 -4.23
CA ASP A 330 6.35 -0.82 -4.44
C ASP A 330 5.59 -1.12 -3.14
N ALA A 331 6.32 -1.19 -2.02
CA ALA A 331 5.74 -1.40 -0.70
C ALA A 331 4.85 -0.22 -0.29
N MET A 332 5.27 1.02 -0.56
CA MET A 332 4.50 2.23 -0.28
C MET A 332 3.24 2.30 -1.15
N THR A 333 3.36 2.04 -2.45
CA THR A 333 2.23 2.00 -3.39
C THR A 333 1.20 0.95 -2.97
N ALA A 334 1.66 -0.26 -2.62
CA ALA A 334 0.80 -1.33 -2.14
C ALA A 334 0.11 -0.98 -0.81
N ALA A 335 0.84 -0.39 0.15
CA ALA A 335 0.28 0.02 1.43
C ALA A 335 -0.80 1.11 1.28
N ILE A 336 -0.57 2.09 0.40
CA ILE A 336 -1.54 3.14 0.08
C ILE A 336 -2.80 2.52 -0.57
N ALA A 337 -2.62 1.69 -1.59
CA ALA A 337 -3.72 1.03 -2.28
C ALA A 337 -4.56 0.17 -1.32
N GLN A 338 -3.91 -0.65 -0.50
CA GLN A 338 -4.57 -1.48 0.52
C GLN A 338 -5.40 -0.64 1.49
N ASN A 339 -4.87 0.51 1.94
CA ASN A 339 -5.59 1.39 2.87
C ASN A 339 -6.80 2.08 2.22
N VAL A 340 -6.74 2.42 0.94
CA VAL A 340 -7.90 2.95 0.19
C VAL A 340 -8.96 1.86 -0.03
N GLU A 341 -8.55 0.63 -0.33
CA GLU A 341 -9.45 -0.51 -0.48
C GLU A 341 -10.19 -0.84 0.81
N GLN A 342 -9.51 -0.74 1.95
CA GLN A 342 -10.06 -0.99 3.29
C GLN A 342 -10.83 0.21 3.87
N SER A 343 -11.14 1.22 3.06
CA SER A 343 -11.91 2.38 3.49
C SER A 343 -13.31 1.97 3.95
N VAL A 344 -13.75 2.53 5.08
CA VAL A 344 -15.10 2.30 5.61
C VAL A 344 -16.14 3.17 4.91
N ILE A 345 -15.71 4.14 4.12
CA ILE A 345 -16.60 5.02 3.37
C ILE A 345 -16.94 4.39 2.03
N ASN A 346 -18.24 4.37 1.72
CA ASN A 346 -18.73 3.96 0.43
C ASN A 346 -18.38 5.00 -0.64
N ARG A 347 -17.33 4.71 -1.41
CA ARG A 347 -16.85 5.56 -2.51
C ARG A 347 -17.89 5.71 -3.63
N GLU A 348 -18.69 4.68 -3.89
CA GLU A 348 -19.78 4.75 -4.88
C GLU A 348 -20.85 5.76 -4.46
N GLU A 349 -21.26 5.71 -3.20
CA GLU A 349 -22.24 6.64 -2.64
C GLU A 349 -21.72 8.09 -2.67
N ALA A 350 -20.45 8.29 -2.36
CA ALA A 350 -19.81 9.60 -2.47
C ALA A 350 -19.83 10.15 -3.91
N LEU A 351 -19.61 9.29 -4.92
CA LEU A 351 -19.69 9.70 -6.33
C LEU A 351 -21.12 9.99 -6.79
N GLN A 352 -22.11 9.24 -6.28
CA GLN A 352 -23.52 9.51 -6.58
C GLN A 352 -23.98 10.87 -6.04
N GLY A 353 -23.32 11.40 -5.00
CA GLY A 353 -23.56 12.73 -4.45
C GLY A 353 -22.97 13.89 -5.25
N ARG A 354 -22.23 13.64 -6.35
CA ARG A 354 -21.64 14.71 -7.18
C ARG A 354 -22.71 15.59 -7.80
N SER A 355 -22.64 16.90 -7.56
CA SER A 355 -23.54 17.86 -8.21
C SER A 355 -22.97 18.31 -9.55
N THR A 356 -23.81 18.30 -10.58
CA THR A 356 -23.46 18.85 -11.91
C THR A 356 -23.33 20.37 -11.92
N SER A 357 -23.83 21.05 -10.88
CA SER A 357 -23.72 22.50 -10.71
C SER A 357 -22.31 22.98 -10.35
N GLU A 358 -21.42 22.07 -9.95
CA GLU A 358 -20.06 22.40 -9.51
C GLU A 358 -19.05 22.44 -10.66
N PHE A 359 -19.47 22.08 -11.88
CA PHE A 359 -18.63 22.09 -13.06
C PHE A 359 -18.80 23.39 -13.86
N GLU A 360 -17.68 24.04 -14.17
CA GLU A 360 -17.67 25.20 -15.07
C GLU A 360 -17.87 24.73 -16.51
N ILE A 361 -19.12 24.62 -16.96
CA ILE A 361 -19.46 24.46 -18.38
C ILE A 361 -19.48 25.86 -19.02
N PRO A 362 -18.66 26.13 -20.04
CA PRO A 362 -18.67 27.41 -20.74
C PRO A 362 -20.08 27.77 -21.24
N PRO A 363 -20.55 29.01 -21.01
CA PRO A 363 -21.88 29.44 -21.42
C PRO A 363 -22.07 29.39 -22.95
N GLU A 364 -21.00 29.43 -23.73
CA GLU A 364 -21.02 29.24 -25.19
C GLU A 364 -21.48 27.84 -25.58
N LEU A 365 -21.04 26.80 -24.84
CA LEU A 365 -21.48 25.42 -25.05
C LEU A 365 -22.93 25.24 -24.59
N ILE A 366 -23.34 25.89 -23.49
CA ILE A 366 -24.73 25.86 -23.04
C ILE A 366 -25.69 26.42 -24.11
N LYS A 367 -25.26 27.44 -24.86
CA LYS A 367 -26.04 28.04 -25.96
C LYS A 367 -26.15 27.14 -27.19
N SER A 368 -25.19 26.24 -27.43
CA SER A 368 -25.21 25.31 -28.55
C SER A 368 -25.96 24.01 -28.26
N LEU A 369 -26.25 23.73 -26.99
CA LEU A 369 -27.04 22.57 -26.59
C LEU A 369 -28.51 22.71 -27.01
N PRO A 370 -29.16 21.61 -27.44
CA PRO A 370 -30.60 21.60 -27.71
C PRO A 370 -31.38 21.99 -26.44
N VAL A 371 -32.49 22.73 -26.63
CA VAL A 371 -33.22 23.60 -25.66
C VAL A 371 -33.86 22.89 -24.44
N SER A 372 -33.30 21.80 -23.92
CA SER A 372 -33.81 21.10 -22.72
C SER A 372 -32.96 21.43 -21.48
N PRO A 373 -33.45 22.26 -20.54
CA PRO A 373 -32.76 22.47 -19.27
C PRO A 373 -33.23 21.48 -18.19
N PRO A 374 -32.32 20.95 -17.35
CA PRO A 374 -30.85 21.07 -17.41
C PRO A 374 -30.20 20.01 -18.35
N PRO A 375 -28.99 20.31 -18.89
CA PRO A 375 -28.24 19.37 -19.73
C PRO A 375 -27.89 18.09 -18.95
N SER A 376 -27.98 16.94 -19.61
CA SER A 376 -27.65 15.65 -19.02
C SER A 376 -26.13 15.45 -19.05
N VAL A 377 -25.52 15.53 -17.87
CA VAL A 377 -24.08 15.31 -17.68
C VAL A 377 -23.91 13.92 -17.09
N ALA A 378 -23.18 13.05 -17.79
CA ALA A 378 -22.98 11.66 -17.39
C ALA A 378 -21.50 11.37 -17.11
N PHE A 379 -21.21 11.02 -15.86
CA PHE A 379 -19.91 10.47 -15.46
C PHE A 379 -19.83 9.00 -15.82
N ALA A 380 -18.72 8.59 -16.42
CA ALA A 380 -18.49 7.19 -16.72
C ALA A 380 -18.13 6.43 -15.44
N SER A 381 -18.85 5.34 -15.18
CA SER A 381 -18.54 4.38 -14.12
C SER A 381 -18.68 2.97 -14.69
N LEU A 382 -17.70 2.12 -14.42
CA LEU A 382 -17.69 0.69 -14.74
C LEU A 382 -17.76 -0.12 -13.45
N HIS A 383 -18.12 -1.40 -13.55
CA HIS A 383 -18.32 -2.28 -12.39
C HIS A 383 -17.08 -2.39 -11.48
N ASP A 384 -15.89 -2.27 -12.06
CA ASP A 384 -14.58 -2.35 -11.40
C ASP A 384 -13.81 -1.00 -11.42
N ASP A 385 -14.42 0.06 -11.97
CA ASP A 385 -13.78 1.35 -12.13
C ASP A 385 -14.74 2.51 -11.89
N LEU A 386 -14.68 3.02 -10.67
CA LEU A 386 -15.51 4.13 -10.21
C LEU A 386 -15.19 5.45 -10.92
N LEU A 387 -13.98 5.59 -11.49
CA LEU A 387 -13.52 6.76 -12.21
C LEU A 387 -13.12 6.37 -13.65
N ALA A 388 -14.03 5.70 -14.36
CA ALA A 388 -13.76 5.26 -15.74
C ALA A 388 -13.52 6.43 -16.72
N GLY A 389 -13.83 7.66 -16.31
CA GLY A 389 -13.49 8.90 -17.02
C GLY A 389 -12.05 9.39 -16.85
N LEU A 390 -11.23 8.79 -15.98
CA LEU A 390 -9.93 9.37 -15.59
C LEU A 390 -8.81 9.06 -16.61
N PHE A 391 -8.15 10.11 -17.10
CA PHE A 391 -7.02 10.03 -18.03
C PHE A 391 -5.94 11.08 -17.75
N TRP A 392 -4.72 10.80 -18.22
CA TRP A 392 -3.69 11.80 -18.39
C TRP A 392 -3.81 12.43 -19.77
N LEU A 393 -4.09 13.73 -19.83
CA LEU A 393 -4.21 14.49 -21.07
C LEU A 393 -2.91 15.23 -21.39
N ARG A 394 -2.52 15.18 -22.66
CA ARG A 394 -1.51 16.07 -23.25
C ARG A 394 -2.04 16.69 -24.54
N ASP A 395 -1.74 17.97 -24.72
CA ASP A 395 -1.96 18.70 -25.98
C ASP A 395 -0.60 19.15 -26.54
N GLY A 396 -0.14 18.50 -27.60
CA GLY A 396 1.16 18.80 -28.22
C GLY A 396 2.35 18.64 -27.25
N VAL A 397 3.06 19.74 -27.00
CA VAL A 397 4.26 19.78 -26.13
C VAL A 397 3.91 20.17 -24.68
N ASN A 398 2.64 20.41 -24.40
CA ASN A 398 2.21 20.77 -23.04
C ASN A 398 2.45 19.60 -22.07
N PRO A 399 2.69 19.90 -20.79
CA PRO A 399 2.89 18.87 -19.79
C PRO A 399 1.58 18.12 -19.50
N TRP A 400 1.72 16.89 -18.99
CA TRP A 400 0.58 16.03 -18.69
C TRP A 400 -0.29 16.61 -17.60
N THR A 401 -1.61 16.56 -17.82
CA THR A 401 -2.63 17.02 -16.87
C THR A 401 -3.62 15.89 -16.60
N LEU A 402 -3.92 15.64 -15.32
CA LEU A 402 -4.96 14.69 -14.96
C LEU A 402 -6.35 15.27 -15.28
N VAL A 403 -7.14 14.55 -16.06
CA VAL A 403 -8.50 14.94 -16.46
C VAL A 403 -9.50 13.82 -16.22
N GLU A 404 -10.76 14.19 -16.05
CA GLU A 404 -11.92 13.30 -16.08
C GLU A 404 -12.78 13.64 -17.31
N LEU A 405 -13.10 12.64 -18.11
CA LEU A 405 -13.99 12.74 -19.27
C LEU A 405 -15.44 12.59 -18.85
N VAL A 406 -16.29 13.45 -19.42
CA VAL A 406 -17.72 13.50 -19.10
C VAL A 406 -18.52 13.70 -20.39
N SER A 407 -19.59 12.92 -20.58
CA SER A 407 -20.50 13.09 -21.72
C SER A 407 -21.58 14.13 -21.38
N VAL A 408 -21.91 15.00 -22.34
CA VAL A 408 -22.96 16.00 -22.23
C VAL A 408 -23.91 15.88 -23.42
N ASP A 409 -25.16 15.49 -23.14
CA ASP A 409 -26.26 15.32 -24.11
C ASP A 409 -25.88 14.51 -25.37
N ASP A 410 -24.96 13.56 -25.24
CA ASP A 410 -24.39 12.71 -26.32
C ASP A 410 -23.76 13.48 -27.51
N CYS A 411 -23.67 14.81 -27.41
CA CYS A 411 -23.15 15.70 -28.45
C CYS A 411 -21.75 16.22 -28.14
N TYR A 412 -21.37 16.20 -26.86
CA TYR A 412 -20.09 16.70 -26.41
C TYR A 412 -19.45 15.74 -25.42
N VAL A 413 -18.13 15.60 -25.51
CA VAL A 413 -17.31 15.02 -24.46
C VAL A 413 -16.39 16.11 -23.93
N LEU A 414 -16.51 16.40 -22.63
CA LEU A 414 -15.70 17.39 -21.93
C LEU A 414 -14.54 16.68 -21.24
N ALA A 415 -13.33 17.23 -21.37
CA ALA A 415 -12.21 16.84 -20.52
C ALA A 415 -12.01 17.90 -19.43
N LEU A 416 -12.24 17.50 -18.19
CA LEU A 416 -12.20 18.37 -17.03
C LEU A 416 -10.96 18.05 -16.20
N ALA A 417 -10.05 19.01 -16.04
CA ALA A 417 -8.91 18.86 -15.15
C ALA A 417 -9.37 18.59 -13.71
N VAL A 418 -8.82 17.53 -13.12
CA VAL A 418 -9.17 17.07 -11.77
C VAL A 418 -8.32 17.82 -10.75
N THR A 419 -8.95 18.72 -9.99
CA THR A 419 -8.33 19.32 -8.79
C THR A 419 -8.79 18.63 -7.53
N GLY A 420 -9.93 17.94 -7.55
CA GLY A 420 -10.43 17.01 -6.54
C GLY A 420 -11.60 16.26 -7.15
N TRP A 421 -12.14 15.25 -6.47
CA TRP A 421 -13.22 14.46 -7.07
C TRP A 421 -14.55 15.21 -7.17
N GLN A 422 -14.72 16.35 -6.50
CA GLN A 422 -15.84 17.28 -6.71
C GLN A 422 -15.45 18.48 -7.59
N LYS A 423 -14.19 18.91 -7.54
CA LYS A 423 -13.75 20.15 -8.20
C LYS A 423 -13.02 19.87 -9.49
N HIS A 424 -13.54 20.46 -10.57
CA HIS A 424 -12.94 20.32 -11.89
C HIS A 424 -12.93 21.63 -12.66
N ARG A 425 -12.05 21.72 -13.65
CA ARG A 425 -11.94 22.86 -14.58
C ARG A 425 -11.92 22.36 -16.01
N LEU A 426 -12.71 22.94 -16.91
CA LEU A 426 -12.67 22.55 -18.32
C LEU A 426 -11.27 22.81 -18.93
N VAL A 427 -10.77 21.81 -19.66
CA VAL A 427 -9.50 21.88 -20.43
C VAL A 427 -9.77 21.85 -21.92
N CYS A 428 -10.59 20.90 -22.37
CA CYS A 428 -10.97 20.79 -23.77
C CYS A 428 -12.37 20.21 -23.94
N CYS A 429 -12.94 20.46 -25.11
CA CYS A 429 -14.24 19.97 -25.53
C CYS A 429 -14.08 19.22 -26.86
N ILE A 430 -14.73 18.06 -26.95
CA ILE A 430 -14.80 17.23 -28.15
C ILE A 430 -16.24 17.30 -28.64
N ASP A 431 -16.48 18.04 -29.72
CA ASP A 431 -17.78 18.11 -30.38
C ASP A 431 -17.97 16.86 -31.25
N THR A 432 -18.73 15.88 -30.76
CA THR A 432 -19.01 14.62 -31.48
C THR A 432 -19.95 14.84 -32.67
N THR A 433 -20.51 16.04 -32.82
CA THR A 433 -21.29 16.44 -33.99
C THR A 433 -20.44 17.05 -35.10
N SER A 434 -19.18 17.36 -34.82
CA SER A 434 -18.23 17.86 -35.82
C SER A 434 -17.82 16.78 -36.82
N GLU A 435 -17.49 17.19 -38.04
CA GLU A 435 -16.91 16.31 -39.08
C GLU A 435 -15.37 16.26 -39.01
N ALA A 436 -14.77 17.20 -38.26
CA ALA A 436 -13.32 17.31 -38.09
C ALA A 436 -12.77 16.41 -36.98
N VAL A 437 -13.64 15.76 -36.19
CA VAL A 437 -13.23 14.93 -35.07
C VAL A 437 -12.94 13.51 -35.54
N GLU A 438 -11.72 13.04 -35.26
CA GLU A 438 -11.28 11.67 -35.49
C GLU A 438 -10.71 11.10 -34.20
N ILE A 439 -10.99 9.83 -33.93
CA ILE A 439 -10.43 9.11 -32.78
C ILE A 439 -9.66 7.87 -33.22
N SER A 440 -8.60 7.56 -32.50
CA SER A 440 -7.77 6.37 -32.73
C SER A 440 -7.14 5.91 -31.42
N GLU A 441 -6.89 4.61 -31.32
CA GLU A 441 -6.17 4.02 -30.20
C GLU A 441 -4.73 3.70 -30.60
N GLN A 442 -3.79 3.92 -29.68
CA GLN A 442 -2.38 3.63 -29.90
C GLN A 442 -1.79 2.93 -28.67
N PRO A 443 -1.15 1.76 -28.82
CA PRO A 443 -0.39 1.16 -27.73
C PRO A 443 0.88 1.98 -27.47
N ARG A 444 1.22 2.20 -26.20
CA ARG A 444 2.51 2.77 -25.80
C ARG A 444 3.40 1.64 -25.27
N PRO A 445 4.51 1.31 -25.95
CA PRO A 445 5.46 0.37 -25.37
C PRO A 445 6.08 1.01 -24.13
N GLU A 446 5.98 0.33 -22.98
CA GLU A 446 6.72 0.72 -21.80
C GLU A 446 8.19 0.33 -21.96
N THR A 447 9.09 1.21 -21.53
CA THR A 447 10.54 1.00 -21.64
C THR A 447 11.07 -0.04 -20.66
N HIS A 448 10.28 -0.48 -19.66
CA HIS A 448 10.71 -1.42 -18.62
C HIS A 448 9.58 -2.33 -18.11
N GLY A 449 9.52 -3.58 -18.61
CA GLY A 449 8.78 -4.69 -17.97
C GLY A 449 7.49 -5.12 -18.67
N ASP A 450 7.18 -6.41 -18.55
CA ASP A 450 6.18 -7.18 -19.34
C ASP A 450 4.72 -7.03 -18.88
N ASP A 451 4.42 -6.21 -17.87
CA ASP A 451 3.06 -6.12 -17.30
C ASP A 451 2.31 -4.87 -17.77
N GLY A 452 1.54 -5.02 -18.85
CA GLY A 452 0.40 -4.15 -19.16
C GLY A 452 0.73 -2.70 -19.53
N GLY A 453 1.43 -2.50 -20.66
CA GLY A 453 1.77 -1.17 -21.14
C GLY A 453 0.56 -0.23 -21.29
N ALA A 454 0.79 1.05 -20.99
CA ALA A 454 -0.23 2.09 -21.14
C ALA A 454 -0.79 2.20 -22.58
N TRP A 455 -2.01 2.68 -22.69
CA TRP A 455 -2.71 2.89 -23.96
C TRP A 455 -3.15 4.33 -24.08
N SER A 456 -3.08 4.88 -25.29
CA SER A 456 -3.57 6.21 -25.57
C SER A 456 -4.75 6.23 -26.53
N LEU A 457 -5.72 7.09 -26.21
CA LEU A 457 -6.80 7.52 -27.08
C LEU A 457 -6.40 8.88 -27.66
N VAL A 458 -6.14 8.93 -28.95
CA VAL A 458 -5.77 10.14 -29.67
C VAL A 458 -7.00 10.72 -30.34
N VAL A 459 -7.35 11.95 -29.98
CA VAL A 459 -8.48 12.69 -30.53
C VAL A 459 -7.97 13.88 -31.33
N ARG A 460 -8.19 13.86 -32.63
CA ARG A 460 -7.97 15.00 -33.52
C ARG A 460 -9.27 15.78 -33.64
N GLY A 461 -9.19 17.10 -33.81
CA GLY A 461 -10.40 17.92 -33.96
C GLY A 461 -10.95 18.50 -32.66
N ALA A 462 -10.29 18.27 -31.52
CA ALA A 462 -10.73 18.76 -30.22
C ALA A 462 -10.52 20.28 -30.10
N THR A 463 -11.42 20.99 -29.41
CA THR A 463 -11.30 22.43 -29.17
C THR A 463 -10.78 22.67 -27.75
N THR A 464 -9.64 23.36 -27.62
CA THR A 464 -9.04 23.67 -26.32
C THR A 464 -9.44 25.05 -25.81
N THR A 465 -9.52 25.21 -24.49
CA THR A 465 -9.96 26.48 -23.88
C THR A 465 -8.94 27.61 -24.01
N SER A 466 -7.66 27.30 -24.23
CA SER A 466 -6.58 28.29 -24.25
C SER A 466 -6.60 29.18 -25.49
N GLU A 467 -7.09 28.70 -26.64
CA GLU A 467 -7.05 29.45 -27.91
C GLU A 467 -8.28 29.24 -28.81
N GLY A 468 -9.23 28.38 -28.43
CA GLY A 468 -10.31 27.95 -29.33
C GLY A 468 -9.80 27.23 -30.59
N ALA A 469 -8.51 26.87 -30.59
CA ALA A 469 -7.85 26.22 -31.70
C ALA A 469 -8.24 24.73 -31.74
N ILE A 470 -8.31 24.22 -32.96
CA ILE A 470 -8.46 22.78 -33.19
C ILE A 470 -7.11 22.13 -32.90
N ALA A 471 -7.09 21.24 -31.91
CA ALA A 471 -5.90 20.56 -31.43
C ALA A 471 -5.99 19.05 -31.62
N THR A 472 -4.83 18.39 -31.50
CA THR A 472 -4.75 16.93 -31.33
C THR A 472 -4.39 16.66 -29.89
N ILE A 473 -5.31 16.06 -29.14
CA ILE A 473 -5.10 15.68 -27.76
C ILE A 473 -4.78 14.18 -27.66
N GLU A 474 -3.95 13.84 -26.68
CA GLU A 474 -3.64 12.47 -26.31
C GLU A 474 -4.13 12.21 -24.89
N LEU A 475 -4.95 11.17 -24.72
CA LEU A 475 -5.50 10.73 -23.45
C LEU A 475 -4.88 9.37 -23.10
N LEU A 476 -4.08 9.31 -22.04
CA LEU A 476 -3.32 8.14 -21.65
C LEU A 476 -3.90 7.50 -20.38
N SER A 477 -3.98 6.17 -20.37
CA SER A 477 -4.41 5.37 -19.22
C SER A 477 -3.61 4.06 -19.15
N SER A 478 -3.32 3.58 -17.93
CA SER A 478 -2.81 2.22 -17.70
C SER A 478 -3.90 1.16 -17.83
N ARG A 479 -5.18 1.56 -17.74
CA ARG A 479 -6.33 0.66 -17.85
C ARG A 479 -6.87 0.64 -19.28
N ARG A 480 -6.72 -0.50 -19.96
CA ARG A 480 -7.24 -0.72 -21.32
C ARG A 480 -8.77 -0.62 -21.39
N THR A 481 -9.47 -1.06 -20.35
CA THR A 481 -10.94 -0.99 -20.26
C THR A 481 -11.49 0.43 -20.37
N ARG A 482 -10.79 1.44 -19.81
CA ARG A 482 -11.15 2.86 -19.97
C ARG A 482 -11.03 3.32 -21.42
N ILE A 483 -9.96 2.91 -22.09
CA ILE A 483 -9.69 3.26 -23.50
C ILE A 483 -10.77 2.64 -24.40
N ASP A 484 -11.03 1.34 -24.25
CA ASP A 484 -12.07 0.63 -25.00
C ASP A 484 -13.45 1.29 -24.81
N TYR A 485 -13.81 1.58 -23.56
CA TYR A 485 -15.08 2.22 -23.23
C TYR A 485 -15.23 3.57 -23.93
N TRP A 486 -14.25 4.48 -23.75
CA TRP A 486 -14.36 5.83 -24.32
C TRP A 486 -14.21 5.85 -25.84
N TYR A 487 -13.40 4.95 -26.42
CA TYR A 487 -13.35 4.78 -27.87
C TYR A 487 -14.72 4.37 -28.42
N ASP A 488 -15.39 3.41 -27.79
CA ASP A 488 -16.73 2.96 -28.20
C ASP A 488 -17.79 4.07 -28.02
N GLN A 489 -17.80 4.76 -26.88
CA GLN A 489 -18.75 5.86 -26.61
C GLN A 489 -18.60 7.01 -27.61
N VAL A 490 -17.37 7.45 -27.86
CA VAL A 490 -17.11 8.54 -28.81
C VAL A 490 -17.40 8.09 -30.24
N SER A 491 -17.02 6.86 -30.62
CA SER A 491 -17.30 6.31 -31.96
C SER A 491 -18.80 6.22 -32.24
N LYS A 492 -19.58 5.73 -31.28
CA LYS A 492 -21.05 5.66 -31.38
C LYS A 492 -21.67 7.04 -31.55
N SER A 493 -21.19 8.03 -30.79
CA SER A 493 -21.67 9.41 -30.87
C SER A 493 -21.37 10.05 -32.22
N LEU A 494 -20.13 9.86 -32.74
CA LEU A 494 -19.73 10.32 -34.07
C LEU A 494 -20.58 9.70 -35.19
N GLU A 495 -20.81 8.38 -35.14
CA GLU A 495 -21.61 7.69 -36.15
C GLU A 495 -23.10 8.09 -36.05
N ALA A 496 -23.65 8.24 -34.85
CA ALA A 496 -25.01 8.75 -34.65
C ALA A 496 -25.18 10.16 -35.23
N ALA A 497 -24.22 11.06 -34.98
CA ALA A 497 -24.21 12.40 -35.55
C ALA A 497 -24.08 12.39 -37.08
N ARG A 498 -23.27 11.48 -37.64
CA ARG A 498 -23.13 11.28 -39.09
C ARG A 498 -24.46 10.83 -39.73
N VAL A 499 -25.14 9.85 -39.11
CA VAL A 499 -26.44 9.36 -39.57
C VAL A 499 -27.50 10.47 -39.48
N ALA A 500 -27.52 11.24 -38.38
CA ALA A 500 -28.44 12.36 -38.21
C ALA A 500 -28.24 13.44 -39.29
N ARG A 501 -27.00 13.80 -39.61
CA ARG A 501 -26.65 14.72 -40.69
C ARG A 501 -27.11 14.22 -42.05
N GLN A 502 -26.85 12.95 -42.38
CA GLN A 502 -27.31 12.35 -43.64
C GLN A 502 -28.84 12.35 -43.75
N LYS A 503 -29.54 12.04 -42.64
CA LYS A 503 -31.01 12.09 -42.58
C LYS A 503 -31.54 13.50 -42.80
N ARG A 504 -30.94 14.51 -42.15
CA ARG A 504 -31.30 15.91 -42.31
C ARG A 504 -31.09 16.38 -43.75
N ARG A 505 -29.94 16.07 -44.36
CA ARG A 505 -29.66 16.39 -45.77
C ARG A 505 -30.68 15.76 -46.72
N ARG A 506 -31.05 14.49 -46.50
CA ARG A 506 -32.12 13.83 -47.29
C ARG A 506 -33.48 14.50 -47.10
N GLN A 507 -33.81 14.93 -45.88
CA GLN A 507 -35.06 15.64 -45.60
C GLN A 507 -35.08 17.02 -46.25
N GLU A 508 -33.98 17.76 -46.20
CA GLU A 508 -33.83 19.07 -46.86
C GLU A 508 -33.90 18.93 -48.39
N GLU A 509 -33.24 17.94 -48.98
CA GLU A 509 -33.35 17.63 -50.41
C GLU A 509 -34.78 17.22 -50.82
N GLN A 510 -35.47 16.43 -49.99
CA GLN A 510 -36.88 16.08 -50.21
C GLN A 510 -37.81 17.30 -50.07
N ALA A 511 -37.57 18.16 -49.09
CA ALA A 511 -38.32 19.40 -48.89
C ALA A 511 -38.10 20.38 -50.05
N ALA A 512 -36.86 20.53 -50.51
CA ALA A 512 -36.51 21.35 -51.67
C ALA A 512 -37.20 20.85 -52.95
N ARG A 513 -37.18 19.53 -53.20
CA ARG A 513 -37.89 18.92 -54.34
C ARG A 513 -39.41 19.09 -54.25
N ARG A 514 -39.98 19.03 -53.04
CA ARG A 514 -41.43 19.31 -52.83
C ARG A 514 -41.74 20.77 -53.12
N ALA A 515 -40.94 21.70 -52.59
CA ALA A 515 -41.10 23.13 -52.84
C ALA A 515 -40.94 23.48 -54.34
N GLU A 516 -40.02 22.83 -55.05
CA GLU A 516 -39.83 23.01 -56.49
C GLU A 516 -41.04 22.48 -57.29
N ARG A 517 -41.58 21.31 -56.92
CA ARG A 517 -42.82 20.77 -57.52
C ARG A 517 -44.03 21.66 -57.25
N GLU A 518 -44.14 22.23 -56.06
CA GLU A 518 -45.21 23.21 -55.76
C GLU A 518 -45.04 24.50 -56.55
N ARG A 519 -43.81 25.01 -56.68
CA ARG A 519 -43.53 26.17 -57.55
C ARG A 519 -43.87 25.89 -59.01
N ALA A 520 -43.55 24.70 -59.52
CA ALA A 520 -43.90 24.30 -60.89
C ALA A 520 -45.42 24.16 -61.09
N LYS A 521 -46.14 23.61 -60.12
CA LYS A 521 -47.61 23.53 -60.14
C LYS A 521 -48.27 24.92 -60.07
N ASN A 522 -47.78 25.81 -59.21
CA ASN A 522 -48.29 27.16 -59.11
C ASN A 522 -48.05 27.95 -60.40
N LYS A 523 -46.88 27.80 -61.02
CA LYS A 523 -46.57 28.42 -62.32
C LYS A 523 -47.48 27.88 -63.44
N ALA A 524 -47.71 26.56 -63.49
CA ALA A 524 -48.65 25.98 -64.46
C ALA A 524 -50.10 26.45 -64.24
N ALA A 525 -50.54 26.60 -62.99
CA ALA A 525 -51.85 27.15 -62.66
C ALA A 525 -51.97 28.64 -63.08
N GLU A 526 -50.93 29.45 -62.86
CA GLU A 526 -50.88 30.85 -63.32
C GLU A 526 -50.91 30.96 -64.85
N ASP A 527 -50.21 30.10 -65.57
CA ASP A 527 -50.20 30.09 -67.04
C ASP A 527 -51.57 29.66 -67.59
N THR A 528 -52.22 28.67 -66.97
CA THR A 528 -53.59 28.25 -67.33
C THR A 528 -54.62 29.36 -67.05
N GLN A 529 -54.43 30.14 -65.98
CA GLN A 529 -55.27 31.31 -65.66
C GLN A 529 -55.06 32.48 -66.63
N LYS A 530 -53.84 32.67 -67.13
CA LYS A 530 -53.55 33.66 -68.17
C LYS A 530 -54.17 33.26 -69.51
N GLU A 531 -54.09 31.97 -69.89
CA GLU A 531 -54.74 31.45 -71.09
C GLU A 531 -56.28 31.60 -71.03
N ALA A 532 -56.90 31.32 -69.89
CA ALA A 532 -58.33 31.54 -69.68
C ALA A 532 -58.73 33.03 -69.81
N ARG A 533 -57.89 33.96 -69.34
CA ARG A 533 -58.14 35.42 -69.47
C ARG A 533 -57.97 35.94 -70.90
N THR A 534 -57.14 35.32 -71.72
CA THR A 534 -57.04 35.66 -73.15
C THR A 534 -58.22 35.17 -73.99
N LEU A 535 -58.96 34.15 -73.52
CA LEU A 535 -60.15 33.61 -74.20
C LEU A 535 -61.44 34.37 -73.88
N ASP A 536 -61.55 35.02 -72.72
CA ASP A 536 -62.71 35.85 -72.33
C ASP A 536 -62.64 37.32 -72.84
N GLY A 537 -61.57 37.69 -73.55
CA GLY A 537 -61.36 39.05 -74.09
C GLY A 537 -61.54 39.19 -75.61
N SER A 538 -62.06 38.17 -76.29
CA SER A 538 -62.32 38.18 -77.76
C SER A 538 -63.79 38.35 -78.08
#